data_AF-A0A1D2M8D0-F1
#
_entry.id   AF-A0A1D2M8D0-F1
#
_cell.length_a   1.000
_cell.length_b   1.000
_cell.length_c   1.000
_cell.angle_alpha   90.00
_cell.angle_beta   90.00
_cell.angle_gamma   90.00
#
_symmetry.space_group_name_H-M   'P 1'
#
loop_
_entity.id
_entity.type
_entity.pdbx_description
1 polymer ?
#
loop_
_entity_poly.entity_id
_entity_poly.type
_entity_poly.pdbx_seq_one_letter_code
_entity_poly.pdbx_strand_id
1 'polypeptide(L)'
;MLLQNFILFSGILAFSLMQNIVTEAVSVEEFLSLTTSEKDALDKFRARVEPLLTSDRMKQDVYLIRWLRSKNFDVNAADKMLRDSLKWRHDEKIDNIHLEDFSDMASEFHVTVDTYDKTGRPIGVIDMFDWDIRREI
;
A
#
# COMPACT_ATOMS: atom_id res chain seq x y z
N MET A 1 -10.25 -33.16 -30.03
CA MET A 1 -10.39 -33.59 -28.62
C MET A 1 -9.14 -33.27 -27.79
N LEU A 2 -7.93 -33.69 -28.18
CA LEU A 2 -6.68 -33.41 -27.44
C LEU A 2 -6.36 -31.91 -27.28
N LEU A 3 -6.52 -31.11 -28.34
CA LEU A 3 -6.25 -29.67 -28.30
C LEU A 3 -7.20 -28.91 -27.35
N GLN A 4 -8.47 -29.31 -27.33
CA GLN A 4 -9.49 -28.70 -26.47
C GLN A 4 -9.23 -29.01 -24.98
N ASN A 5 -8.81 -30.24 -24.69
CA ASN A 5 -8.41 -30.64 -23.33
C ASN A 5 -7.13 -29.92 -22.88
N PHE A 6 -6.18 -29.68 -23.79
CA PHE A 6 -4.96 -28.92 -23.49
C PHE A 6 -5.25 -27.44 -23.19
N ILE A 7 -6.13 -26.81 -23.97
CA ILE A 7 -6.56 -25.42 -23.76
C ILE A 7 -7.34 -25.26 -22.45
N LEU A 8 -8.22 -26.22 -22.14
CA LEU A 8 -8.94 -26.22 -20.86
C LEU A 8 -7.98 -26.38 -19.67
N PHE A 9 -7.01 -27.27 -19.79
CA PHE A 9 -6.03 -27.52 -18.74
C PHE A 9 -5.11 -26.31 -18.51
N SER A 10 -4.62 -25.68 -19.59
CA SER A 10 -3.80 -24.47 -19.48
C SER A 10 -4.58 -23.28 -18.92
N GLY A 11 -5.87 -23.15 -19.26
CA GLY A 11 -6.76 -22.14 -18.69
C GLY A 11 -6.99 -22.33 -17.18
N ILE A 12 -7.22 -23.56 -16.72
CA ILE A 12 -7.39 -23.87 -15.30
C ILE A 12 -6.08 -23.62 -14.52
N LEU A 13 -4.94 -24.01 -15.10
CA LEU A 13 -3.63 -23.77 -14.48
C LEU A 13 -3.32 -22.27 -14.34
N ALA A 14 -3.58 -21.49 -15.39
CA ALA A 14 -3.42 -20.03 -15.36
C ALA A 14 -4.36 -19.37 -14.34
N PHE A 15 -5.62 -19.80 -14.26
CA PHE A 15 -6.59 -19.30 -13.27
C PHE A 15 -6.17 -19.65 -11.84
N SER A 16 -5.68 -20.87 -11.61
CA SER A 16 -5.18 -21.29 -10.28
C SER A 16 -3.95 -20.52 -9.84
N LEU A 17 -3.09 -20.08 -10.76
CA LEU A 17 -1.90 -19.27 -10.45
C LEU A 17 -2.27 -17.82 -10.10
N MET A 18 -3.38 -17.30 -10.63
CA MET A 18 -3.87 -15.94 -10.32
C MET A 18 -4.59 -15.82 -8.96
N GLN A 19 -4.99 -16.94 -8.34
CA GLN A 19 -5.66 -16.94 -7.03
C GLN A 19 -4.76 -16.42 -5.89
N ASN A 20 -3.43 -16.38 -6.07
CA ASN A 20 -2.48 -15.84 -5.09
C ASN A 20 -2.46 -14.30 -5.01
N ILE A 21 -3.32 -13.60 -5.76
CA ILE A 21 -3.39 -12.13 -5.81
C ILE A 21 -4.59 -11.60 -5.01
N VAL A 22 -5.37 -12.47 -4.36
CA VAL A 22 -6.42 -12.00 -3.44
C VAL A 22 -5.78 -11.68 -2.09
N THR A 23 -5.38 -10.42 -1.90
CA THR A 23 -5.10 -9.90 -0.56
C THR A 23 -6.44 -9.61 0.11
N GLU A 24 -6.85 -10.46 1.04
CA GLU A 24 -8.02 -10.17 1.87
C GLU A 24 -7.73 -8.96 2.77
N ALA A 25 -8.64 -7.99 2.77
CA ALA A 25 -8.53 -6.85 3.67
C ALA A 25 -8.90 -7.29 5.09
N VAL A 26 -7.93 -7.28 6.00
CA VAL A 26 -8.15 -7.58 7.42
C VAL A 26 -8.81 -6.41 8.15
N SER A 27 -9.42 -6.65 9.31
CA SER A 27 -9.95 -5.58 10.18
C SER A 27 -8.83 -4.67 10.72
N VAL A 28 -9.16 -3.46 11.21
CA VAL A 28 -8.12 -2.58 11.79
C VAL A 28 -7.60 -3.19 13.09
N GLU A 29 -8.48 -3.82 13.86
CA GLU A 29 -8.20 -4.49 15.11
C GLU A 29 -7.23 -5.66 14.89
N GLU A 30 -7.50 -6.48 13.88
CA GLU A 30 -6.62 -7.57 13.47
C GLU A 30 -5.27 -7.04 12.95
N PHE A 31 -5.29 -6.00 12.12
CA PHE A 31 -4.06 -5.37 11.62
C PHE A 31 -3.16 -4.84 12.76
N LEU A 32 -3.77 -4.34 13.84
CA LEU A 32 -3.05 -3.80 15.00
C LEU A 32 -2.71 -4.87 16.05
N SER A 33 -3.31 -6.06 15.98
CA SER A 33 -3.00 -7.17 16.87
C SER A 33 -1.62 -7.74 16.59
N LEU A 34 -0.80 -7.91 17.64
CA LEU A 34 0.56 -8.44 17.54
C LEU A 34 0.74 -9.63 18.49
N THR A 35 1.44 -10.64 18.01
CA THR A 35 2.05 -11.67 18.86
C THR A 35 3.21 -11.08 19.67
N THR A 36 3.69 -11.80 20.69
CA THR A 36 4.84 -11.36 21.50
C THR A 36 6.09 -11.11 20.66
N SER A 37 6.40 -12.01 19.71
CA SER A 37 7.58 -11.86 18.85
C SER A 37 7.47 -10.67 17.89
N GLU A 38 6.26 -10.40 17.38
CA GLU A 38 5.99 -9.22 16.55
C GLU A 38 6.09 -7.92 17.35
N LYS A 39 5.67 -7.93 18.62
CA LYS A 39 5.86 -6.79 19.53
C LYS A 39 7.34 -6.52 19.81
N ASP A 40 8.13 -7.58 20.04
CA ASP A 40 9.57 -7.47 20.20
C ASP A 40 10.25 -6.90 18.95
N ALA A 41 9.78 -7.31 17.76
CA ALA A 41 10.24 -6.76 16.48
C ALA A 41 9.88 -5.28 16.34
N LEU A 42 8.66 -4.88 16.75
CA LEU A 42 8.24 -3.48 16.77
C LEU A 42 9.11 -2.62 17.68
N ASP A 43 9.45 -3.10 18.88
CA ASP A 43 10.26 -2.32 19.81
C ASP A 43 11.70 -2.15 19.31
N LYS A 44 12.30 -3.22 18.75
CA LYS A 44 13.61 -3.15 18.08
C LYS A 44 13.60 -2.21 16.89
N PHE A 45 12.54 -2.26 16.09
CA PHE A 45 12.38 -1.40 14.92
C PHE A 45 12.22 0.07 15.34
N ARG A 46 11.32 0.37 16.28
CA ARG A 46 11.09 1.72 16.81
C ARG A 46 12.39 2.34 17.28
N ALA A 47 13.16 1.64 18.10
CA ALA A 47 14.43 2.14 18.63
C ALA A 47 15.45 2.54 17.54
N ARG A 48 15.40 1.92 16.35
CA ARG A 48 16.30 2.23 15.23
C ARG A 48 15.85 3.42 14.40
N VAL A 49 14.55 3.60 14.25
CA VAL A 49 13.98 4.52 13.26
C VAL A 49 13.40 5.79 13.87
N GLU A 50 12.94 5.76 15.11
CA GLU A 50 12.30 6.90 15.78
C GLU A 50 13.11 8.21 15.73
N PRO A 51 14.46 8.20 15.90
CA PRO A 51 15.28 9.41 15.75
C PRO A 51 15.23 10.05 14.36
N LEU A 52 14.80 9.31 13.33
CA LEU A 52 14.69 9.78 11.95
C LEU A 52 13.32 10.39 11.64
N LEU A 53 12.33 10.20 12.53
CA LEU A 53 10.94 10.55 12.27
C LEU A 53 10.64 11.96 12.76
N THR A 54 10.19 12.79 11.83
CA THR A 54 9.97 14.22 12.07
C THR A 54 8.59 14.56 12.63
N SER A 55 7.59 13.69 12.43
CA SER A 55 6.23 13.92 12.91
C SER A 55 5.77 12.89 13.95
N ASP A 56 4.97 13.33 14.92
CA ASP A 56 4.44 12.46 15.97
C ASP A 56 3.58 11.33 15.41
N ARG A 57 2.85 11.58 14.31
CA ARG A 57 2.07 10.54 13.61
C ARG A 57 2.95 9.39 13.14
N MET A 58 4.18 9.66 12.68
CA MET A 58 5.09 8.62 12.22
C MET A 58 5.63 7.77 13.37
N LYS A 59 5.67 8.30 14.59
CA LYS A 59 6.16 7.58 15.78
C LYS A 59 5.11 6.63 16.37
N GLN A 60 3.85 6.73 15.94
CA GLN A 60 2.77 5.86 16.40
C GLN A 60 2.93 4.43 15.88
N ASP A 61 2.53 3.45 16.70
CA ASP A 61 2.62 2.02 16.39
C ASP A 61 1.91 1.67 15.08
N VAL A 62 0.75 2.26 14.81
CA VAL A 62 0.00 2.07 13.56
C VAL A 62 0.82 2.42 12.32
N TYR A 63 1.69 3.43 12.40
CA TYR A 63 2.58 3.80 11.29
C TYR A 63 3.72 2.80 11.15
N LEU A 64 4.37 2.44 12.26
CA LEU A 64 5.54 1.56 12.28
C LEU A 64 5.20 0.11 11.88
N ILE A 65 4.06 -0.41 12.34
CA ILE A 65 3.60 -1.78 12.06
C ILE A 65 3.43 -2.01 10.54
N ARG A 66 3.04 -0.98 9.76
CA ARG A 66 2.87 -1.09 8.31
C ARG A 66 4.16 -1.52 7.59
N TRP A 67 5.30 -0.96 8.00
CA TRP A 67 6.60 -1.30 7.43
C TRP A 67 7.02 -2.73 7.79
N LEU A 68 6.78 -3.12 9.05
CA LEU A 68 7.08 -4.47 9.52
C LEU A 68 6.22 -5.51 8.82
N ARG A 69 4.90 -5.32 8.73
CA ARG A 69 4.01 -6.26 8.02
C ARG A 69 4.36 -6.38 6.55
N SER A 70 4.74 -5.29 5.87
CA SER A 70 5.20 -5.34 4.47
C SER A 70 6.46 -6.19 4.27
N LYS A 71 7.21 -6.46 5.35
CA LYS A 71 8.45 -7.24 5.34
C LYS A 71 8.40 -8.46 6.26
N ASN A 72 7.20 -8.98 6.56
CA ASN A 72 7.02 -10.16 7.41
C ASN A 72 7.77 -10.06 8.74
N PHE A 73 7.76 -8.87 9.35
CA PHE A 73 8.46 -8.52 10.59
C PHE A 73 10.00 -8.70 10.56
N ASP A 74 10.61 -8.76 9.38
CA ASP A 74 12.06 -8.58 9.24
C ASP A 74 12.42 -7.11 9.51
N VAL A 75 13.00 -6.89 10.70
CA VAL A 75 13.38 -5.55 11.19
C VAL A 75 14.43 -4.89 10.29
N ASN A 76 15.36 -5.65 9.70
CA ASN A 76 16.40 -5.07 8.85
C ASN A 76 15.81 -4.64 7.50
N ALA A 77 14.97 -5.49 6.91
CA ALA A 77 14.31 -5.16 5.65
C ALA A 77 13.32 -4.00 5.81
N ALA A 78 12.59 -3.93 6.93
CA ALA A 78 11.69 -2.83 7.24
C ALA A 78 12.44 -1.50 7.47
N ASP A 79 13.57 -1.53 8.19
CA ASP A 79 14.43 -0.34 8.41
C ASP A 79 14.95 0.21 7.08
N LYS A 80 15.45 -0.67 6.20
CA LYS A 80 15.85 -0.27 4.86
C LYS A 80 14.70 0.35 4.07
N MET A 81 13.53 -0.29 4.04
CA MET A 81 12.37 0.20 3.28
C MET A 81 11.88 1.56 3.78
N LEU A 82 11.83 1.77 5.11
CA LEU A 82 11.45 3.06 5.67
C LEU A 82 12.46 4.14 5.31
N ARG A 83 13.78 3.88 5.43
CA ARG A 83 14.82 4.85 5.03
C ARG A 83 14.73 5.23 3.56
N ASP A 84 14.56 4.25 2.69
CA ASP A 84 14.37 4.48 1.26
C ASP A 84 13.13 5.35 1.02
N SER A 85 12.03 5.09 1.73
CA SER A 85 10.83 5.91 1.65
C SER A 85 11.03 7.34 2.18
N LEU A 86 11.70 7.52 3.32
CA LEU A 86 11.99 8.86 3.86
C LEU A 86 12.85 9.67 2.90
N LYS A 87 13.85 9.04 2.27
CA LYS A 87 14.67 9.67 1.23
C LYS A 87 13.82 10.09 0.04
N TRP A 88 13.01 9.18 -0.50
CA TRP A 88 12.12 9.51 -1.62
C TRP A 88 11.14 10.64 -1.27
N ARG A 89 10.55 10.63 -0.07
CA ARG A 89 9.65 11.70 0.38
C ARG A 89 10.33 13.06 0.41
N HIS A 90 11.59 13.09 0.86
CA HIS A 90 12.39 14.30 0.87
C HIS A 90 12.72 14.76 -0.55
N ASP A 91 13.26 13.85 -1.39
CA ASP A 91 13.74 14.15 -2.74
C ASP A 91 12.59 14.64 -3.64
N GLU A 92 11.40 14.05 -3.52
CA GLU A 92 10.20 14.41 -4.27
C GLU A 92 9.29 15.42 -3.55
N LYS A 93 9.74 16.02 -2.44
CA LYS A 93 9.01 17.05 -1.66
C LYS A 93 7.57 16.64 -1.28
N ILE A 94 7.35 15.37 -0.97
CA ILE A 94 6.01 14.78 -0.75
C ILE A 94 5.26 15.43 0.41
N ASP A 95 5.96 15.98 1.40
CA ASP A 95 5.30 16.71 2.50
C ASP A 95 4.55 17.96 2.00
N ASN A 96 4.96 18.52 0.86
CA ASN A 96 4.36 19.70 0.23
C ASN A 96 3.44 19.36 -0.95
N ILE A 97 3.16 18.08 -1.23
CA ILE A 97 2.36 17.67 -2.40
C ILE A 97 0.97 18.31 -2.44
N HIS A 98 0.40 18.63 -1.29
CA HIS A 98 -0.91 19.28 -1.16
C HIS A 98 -0.91 20.76 -1.58
N LEU A 99 0.27 21.34 -1.85
CA LEU A 99 0.46 22.70 -2.33
C LEU A 99 0.70 22.77 -3.84
N GLU A 100 0.92 21.62 -4.49
CA GLU A 100 1.14 21.53 -5.93
C GLU A 100 -0.16 21.86 -6.69
N ASP A 101 -0.01 22.44 -7.88
CA ASP A 101 -1.12 22.68 -8.80
C ASP A 101 -1.30 21.47 -9.71
N PHE A 102 -2.48 20.87 -9.64
CA PHE A 102 -2.88 19.73 -10.48
C PHE A 102 -4.07 20.08 -11.39
N SER A 103 -4.35 21.36 -11.61
CA SER A 103 -5.52 21.81 -12.39
C SER A 103 -5.50 21.34 -13.85
N ASP A 104 -4.33 21.08 -14.41
CA ASP A 104 -4.11 20.52 -15.74
C ASP A 104 -4.51 19.04 -15.85
N MET A 105 -4.39 18.27 -14.78
CA MET A 105 -4.74 16.84 -14.72
C MET A 105 -6.12 16.57 -14.08
N ALA A 106 -6.58 17.44 -13.17
CA ALA A 106 -7.73 17.18 -12.31
C ALA A 106 -9.04 16.96 -13.07
N SER A 107 -9.21 17.57 -14.25
CA SER A 107 -10.39 17.36 -15.11
C SER A 107 -10.36 16.05 -15.89
N GLU A 108 -9.17 15.51 -16.17
CA GLU A 108 -8.98 14.32 -17.01
C GLU A 108 -8.87 13.05 -16.18
N PHE A 109 -8.26 13.14 -15.01
CA PHE A 109 -8.01 12.02 -14.09
C PHE A 109 -8.84 12.17 -12.81
N HIS A 110 -10.16 12.24 -12.98
CA HIS A 110 -11.07 12.44 -11.85
C HIS A 110 -11.02 11.28 -10.85
N VAL A 111 -10.88 11.61 -9.57
CA VAL A 111 -10.92 10.68 -8.44
C VAL A 111 -11.84 11.25 -7.36
N THR A 112 -12.78 10.44 -6.89
CA THR A 112 -13.72 10.83 -5.82
C THR A 112 -13.41 10.06 -4.54
N VAL A 113 -13.30 10.79 -3.42
CA VAL A 113 -13.12 10.22 -2.07
C VAL A 113 -14.10 10.91 -1.11
N ASP A 114 -15.40 10.65 -1.31
CA ASP A 114 -16.49 11.34 -0.60
C ASP A 114 -17.35 10.41 0.28
N THR A 115 -17.01 9.12 0.32
CA THR A 115 -17.81 8.11 1.03
C THR A 115 -16.93 7.12 1.80
N TYR A 116 -17.59 6.34 2.66
CA TYR A 116 -16.95 5.37 3.54
C TYR A 116 -17.65 4.02 3.45
N ASP A 117 -16.90 2.94 3.67
CA ASP A 117 -17.49 1.61 3.81
C ASP A 117 -18.20 1.43 5.16
N LYS A 118 -18.80 0.26 5.38
CA LYS A 118 -19.53 -0.07 6.61
C LYS A 118 -18.68 -0.05 7.88
N THR A 119 -17.35 0.00 7.75
CA THR A 119 -16.38 0.04 8.85
C THR A 119 -15.69 1.40 8.98
N GLY A 120 -16.10 2.40 8.17
CA GLY A 120 -15.55 3.75 8.23
C GLY A 120 -14.25 3.94 7.44
N ARG A 121 -13.89 3.01 6.53
CA ARG A 121 -12.72 3.18 5.66
C ARG A 121 -13.09 4.05 4.46
N PRO A 122 -12.26 5.04 4.08
CA PRO A 122 -12.55 5.88 2.93
C PRO A 122 -12.57 5.05 1.64
N ILE A 123 -13.56 5.29 0.79
CA ILE A 123 -13.66 4.67 -0.53
C ILE A 123 -13.19 5.69 -1.57
N GLY A 124 -12.19 5.31 -2.35
CA GLY A 124 -11.79 6.03 -3.56
C GLY A 124 -12.44 5.40 -4.79
N VAL A 125 -13.10 6.20 -5.61
CA VAL A 125 -13.69 5.79 -6.90
C VAL A 125 -12.88 6.44 -8.03
N ILE A 126 -12.50 5.63 -9.01
CA ILE A 126 -11.75 6.04 -10.19
C ILE A 126 -12.49 5.53 -11.42
N ASP A 127 -13.02 6.47 -12.22
CA ASP A 127 -13.75 6.16 -13.44
C ASP A 127 -12.78 6.12 -14.63
N MET A 128 -12.00 5.04 -14.73
CA MET A 128 -10.95 4.88 -15.73
C MET A 128 -11.44 4.89 -17.19
N PHE A 129 -12.74 4.74 -17.42
CA PHE A 129 -13.30 4.66 -18.77
C PHE A 129 -13.11 5.97 -19.56
N ASP A 130 -13.15 7.11 -18.89
CA ASP A 130 -13.09 8.42 -19.53
C ASP A 130 -11.65 8.95 -19.70
N TRP A 131 -10.64 8.19 -19.27
CA TRP A 131 -9.24 8.59 -19.36
C TRP A 131 -8.69 8.41 -20.77
N ASP A 132 -8.26 9.50 -21.43
CA ASP A 132 -7.53 9.43 -22.70
C ASP A 132 -6.03 9.23 -22.47
N ILE A 133 -5.65 8.00 -22.14
CA ILE A 133 -4.27 7.62 -21.87
C ILE A 133 -3.30 7.84 -23.04
N ARG A 134 -3.81 7.99 -24.28
CA ARG A 134 -2.97 8.16 -25.48
C ARG A 134 -2.57 9.60 -25.73
N ARG A 135 -3.23 10.55 -25.08
CA ARG A 135 -2.92 11.96 -25.20
C ARG A 135 -1.61 12.35 -24.50
N GLU A 136 -1.23 11.58 -23.48
CA GLU A 136 -0.06 11.82 -22.62
C GLU A 136 1.20 11.02 -23.03
N ILE A 137 1.18 10.30 -24.17
CA ILE A 137 2.33 9.54 -24.73
C ILE A 137 2.84 10.24 -25.99
#